data_AF-A0A836LXV1-F1
#
_entry.id   AF-A0A836LXV1-F1
#
_cell.length_a   1.000
_cell.length_b   1.000
_cell.length_c   1.000
_cell.angle_alpha   90.00
_cell.angle_beta   90.00
_cell.angle_gamma   90.00
#
_symmetry.space_group_name_H-M   'P 1'
#
loop_
_entity.id
_entity.type
_entity.pdbx_description
1 polymer ?
#
loop_
_entity_poly.entity_id
_entity_poly.type
_entity_poly.pdbx_seq_one_letter_code
_entity_poly.pdbx_strand_id
1 'polypeptide(L)' 'MSITLSGHQLKSLLEFVNPDGEKDLDQLDTELTIKFFEVGHSGKGYYFWMTEYPEEGAMKLDIESGAEG' A
#
# COMPACT_ATOMS: atom_id res chain seq x y z
N MET A 1 -12.21 -9.92 5.08
CA MET A 1 -11.17 -10.52 4.22
C MET A 1 -9.83 -10.15 4.81
N SER A 2 -8.94 -11.12 5.06
CA SER A 2 -7.54 -10.85 5.38
C SER A 2 -6.69 -10.98 4.12
N ILE A 3 -5.58 -10.25 4.06
CA ILE A 3 -4.56 -10.39 3.03
C ILE A 3 -3.23 -10.75 3.68
N THR A 4 -2.37 -11.45 2.93
CA THR A 4 -1.00 -11.74 3.34
C THR A 4 -0.07 -10.86 2.52
N LEU A 5 0.82 -10.15 3.20
CA LEU A 5 1.84 -9.32 2.58
C LEU A 5 3.24 -9.87 2.90
N SER A 6 4.14 -9.83 1.92
CA SER A 6 5.55 -10.10 2.10
C SER A 6 6.23 -8.93 2.83
N GLY A 7 7.40 -9.20 3.42
CA GLY A 7 8.21 -8.14 4.03
C GLY A 7 8.58 -7.03 3.04
N HIS A 8 8.79 -7.36 1.76
CA HIS A 8 9.05 -6.37 0.72
C HIS A 8 7.86 -5.44 0.49
N GLN A 9 6.64 -5.98 0.47
CA GLN A 9 5.43 -5.17 0.32
C GLN A 9 5.19 -4.26 1.51
N LEU A 10 5.37 -4.79 2.74
CA LEU A 10 5.30 -3.96 3.95
C LEU A 10 6.35 -2.84 3.93
N LYS A 11 7.56 -3.13 3.46
CA LYS A 11 8.62 -2.13 3.30
C LYS A 11 8.22 -1.07 2.27
N SER A 12 7.67 -1.45 1.12
CA SER A 12 7.22 -0.49 0.11
C SER A 12 6.09 0.42 0.61
N LEU A 13 5.16 -0.12 1.40
CA LEU A 13 4.11 0.68 2.05
C LEU A 13 4.72 1.67 3.05
N LEU A 14 5.70 1.22 3.84
CA LEU A 14 6.39 2.07 4.81
C LEU A 14 7.20 3.19 4.13
N GLU A 15 7.95 2.86 3.07
CA GLU A 15 8.71 3.84 2.28
C GLU A 15 7.79 4.85 1.57
N PHE A 16 6.55 4.46 1.29
CA PHE A 16 5.56 5.35 0.70
C PHE A 16 5.03 6.39 1.69
N VAL A 17 4.71 6.00 2.93
CA VAL A 17 4.24 6.96 3.96
C VAL A 17 5.36 7.70 4.65
N ASN A 18 6.54 7.09 4.74
CA ASN A 18 7.71 7.68 5.36
C ASN A 18 8.88 7.77 4.36
N PRO A 19 8.76 8.63 3.33
CA PRO A 19 9.84 8.84 2.38
C PRO A 19 11.09 9.46 3.01
N ASP A 20 10.96 10.22 4.11
CA ASP A 20 12.07 10.88 4.78
C ASP A 20 12.78 9.99 5.83
N GLY A 21 12.20 8.83 6.14
CA GLY A 21 12.75 7.82 7.03
C GLY A 21 12.92 8.32 8.46
N GLU A 22 14.13 8.19 9.00
CA GLU A 22 14.45 8.61 10.37
C GLU A 22 14.51 10.13 10.55
N LYS A 23 14.45 10.91 9.46
CA LYS A 23 14.50 12.37 9.52
C LYS A 23 13.19 12.99 9.99
N ASP A 24 12.09 12.27 9.82
CA ASP A 24 10.76 12.72 10.18
C ASP A 24 9.91 11.53 10.64
N LEU A 25 10.01 11.23 11.94
CA LEU A 25 9.29 10.09 12.52
C LEU A 25 7.79 10.33 12.64
N ASP A 26 7.34 11.59 12.60
CA ASP A 26 5.90 11.93 12.63
C ASP A 26 5.18 11.38 11.38
N GLN A 27 5.91 11.16 10.28
CA GLN A 27 5.36 10.50 9.08
C GLN A 27 4.86 9.07 9.35
N LEU A 28 5.40 8.39 10.38
CA LEU A 28 4.96 7.04 10.77
C LEU A 28 3.55 7.00 11.36
N ASP A 29 3.01 8.14 11.80
CA ASP A 29 1.63 8.25 12.28
C ASP A 29 0.62 8.29 11.11
N THR A 30 1.08 8.41 9.87
CA THR A 30 0.22 8.40 8.67
C THR A 30 -0.45 7.03 8.50
N GLU A 31 -1.78 7.02 8.52
CA GLU A 31 -2.55 5.79 8.32
C GLU A 31 -2.68 5.43 6.82
N LEU A 32 -2.50 4.14 6.51
CA LEU A 32 -2.78 3.60 5.18
C LEU A 32 -4.04 2.74 5.18
N THR A 33 -4.89 2.96 4.19
CA THR A 33 -6.01 2.07 3.90
C THR A 33 -5.64 1.15 2.76
N ILE A 34 -5.84 -0.16 2.94
CA ILE A 34 -5.69 -1.17 1.88
C ILE A 34 -7.06 -1.77 1.58
N LYS A 35 -7.45 -1.79 0.30
CA LYS A 35 -8.75 -2.31 -0.12
C LYS A 35 -8.67 -3.02 -1.46
N PHE A 36 -9.48 -4.06 -1.61
CA PHE A 36 -9.66 -4.77 -2.86
C PHE A 36 -10.61 -4.01 -3.80
N PHE A 37 -10.19 -3.80 -5.04
CA PHE A 37 -10.98 -3.16 -6.08
C PHE A 37 -11.24 -4.20 -7.17
N GLU A 38 -12.52 -4.45 -7.48
CA GLU A 38 -12.91 -5.31 -8.59
C GLU A 38 -12.66 -4.63 -9.95
N VAL A 39 -12.79 -3.30 -9.97
CA VAL A 39 -12.49 -2.43 -11.12
C VAL A 39 -11.65 -1.26 -10.62
N GLY A 40 -10.34 -1.46 -10.58
CA GLY A 40 -9.37 -0.40 -10.28
C GLY A 40 -8.78 0.22 -11.55
N HIS A 41 -8.13 1.38 -11.41
CA HIS A 41 -7.54 2.11 -12.56
C HIS A 41 -6.46 1.30 -13.30
N SER A 42 -5.82 0.36 -12.62
CA SER A 42 -4.82 -0.56 -13.15
C SER A 42 -5.30 -2.02 -13.12
N GLY A 43 -6.62 -2.22 -13.27
CA GLY A 43 -7.29 -3.52 -13.24
C GLY A 43 -7.67 -3.99 -11.84
N LYS A 44 -8.18 -5.22 -11.76
CA LYS A 44 -8.59 -5.85 -10.50
C LYS A 44 -7.38 -6.11 -9.59
N GLY A 45 -7.52 -5.86 -8.29
CA GLY A 45 -6.44 -6.10 -7.33
C GLY A 45 -6.61 -5.34 -6.02
N TYR A 46 -5.62 -5.45 -5.15
CA TYR A 46 -5.54 -4.62 -3.94
C TYR A 46 -4.90 -3.28 -4.26
N TYR A 47 -5.42 -2.24 -3.64
CA TYR A 47 -4.94 -0.88 -3.76
C TYR A 47 -4.73 -0.31 -2.37
N PHE A 48 -3.79 0.61 -2.24
CA PHE A 48 -3.51 1.32 -0.99
C PHE A 48 -3.41 2.83 -1.22
N TRP A 49 -3.75 3.61 -0.20
CA TRP A 49 -3.67 5.07 -0.20
C TRP A 49 -3.57 5.60 1.23
N MET A 50 -3.21 6.88 1.38
CA MET A 50 -3.23 7.58 2.67
C MET A 50 -4.68 7.78 3.10
N THR A 51 -5.06 7.23 4.26
CA THR A 51 -6.45 7.23 4.74
C THR A 51 -7.04 8.64 4.79
N GLU A 52 -6.22 9.64 5.13
CA GLU A 52 -6.62 11.05 5.24
C GLU A 52 -6.79 11.74 3.88
N TYR A 53 -6.16 11.24 2.81
CA TYR A 53 -6.16 11.85 1.47
C TYR A 53 -6.55 10.84 0.38
N PRO A 54 -7.77 10.29 0.40
CA PRO A 54 -8.22 9.34 -0.61
C PRO A 54 -8.32 9.95 -2.01
N GLU A 55 -8.41 11.27 -2.14
CA GLU A 55 -8.48 11.95 -3.44
C GLU A 55 -7.13 12.02 -4.19
N GLU A 56 -6.00 11.92 -3.49
CA GLU A 56 -4.65 11.91 -4.09
C GLU A 56 -4.41 10.66 -4.96
N GLY A 57 -5.31 9.68 -4.86
CA GLY A 57 -5.32 8.47 -5.65
C GLY A 57 -4.73 7.28 -4.89
N ALA A 58 -5.12 6.10 -5.34
CA ALA A 58 -4.65 4.84 -4.77
C ALA A 58 -3.60 4.20 -5.65
N MET A 59 -2.57 3.62 -5.06
CA MET A 59 -1.57 2.83 -5.78
C MET A 59 -1.95 1.36 -5.75
N LYS A 60 -1.75 0.68 -6.88
CA LYS A 60 -1.99 -0.77 -6.93
C LYS A 60 -0.91 -1.44 -6.10
N LEU A 61 -1.34 -2.25 -5.14
CA LEU A 61 -0.43 -3.08 -4.38
C LEU A 61 0.04 -4.20 -5.30
N ASP A 62 1.33 -4.20 -5.59
CA ASP A 62 1.92 -5.25 -6.40
C ASP A 62 2.00 -6.53 -5.56
N ILE A 63 0.94 -7.32 -5.65
CA ILE A 63 0.90 -8.67 -5.12
C ILE A 63 1.30 -9.59 -6.27
N GLU A 64 2.59 -9.56 -6.62
CA GLU A 64 3.22 -10.70 -7.26
C GLU A 64 2.91 -11.91 -6.37
N SER A 65 1.93 -12.68 -6.81
CA SER A 65 1.59 -13.96 -6.20
C SER A 65 2.86 -14.79 -6.32
N GLY A 66 3.50 -15.10 -5.20
CA GLY A 66 4.53 -16.14 -5.12
C GLY A 66 3.92 -17.52 -5.38
N ALA A 67 3.30 -17.69 -6.55
CA ALA A 67 2.71 -18.90 -7.06
C ALA A 67 3.15 -19.07 -8.52
N GLU A 68 4.47 -19.09 -8.73
CA GLU A 68 5.06 -19.91 -9.78
C GLU A 68 5.87 -21.01 -9.08
N GLY A 69 5.34 -22.24 -9.09
CA GLY A 69 5.98 -23.42 -8.49
C GLY A 69 4.99 -24.48 -8.04
#